data_AF-A0A522IAB7-F1
#
_entry.id   AF-A0A522IAB7-F1
#
_cell.length_a   1.000
_cell.length_b   1.000
_cell.length_c   1.000
_cell.angle_alpha   90.00
_cell.angle_beta   90.00
_cell.angle_gamma   90.00
#
_symmetry.space_group_name_H-M   'P 1'
#
loop_
_entity.id
_entity.type
_entity.pdbx_description
1 polymer ?
#
loop_
_entity_poly.entity_id
_entity_poly.type
_entity_poly.pdbx_seq_one_letter_code
_entity_poly.pdbx_strand_id
1 'polypeptide(L)'
;MRRASRRRAGAIRARKQLGPRRRVERLFRSERPCALWGQHHLHDPEVIKGKAITIQAPFRAYGSYQDAADDYASMLSNNPRFRTCFLHTSSSQFAVALARNGYATDPIYAHKLNSIIRAHKLDKYDAKGNGQ
;
A
#
# COMPACT_ATOMS: atom_id res chain seq x y z
N MET A 1 37.59 -4.56 56.55
CA MET A 1 37.01 -5.92 56.58
C MET A 1 35.52 -5.87 56.25
N ARG A 2 35.06 -6.74 55.32
CA ARG A 2 33.72 -7.34 55.14
C ARG A 2 32.49 -6.51 54.66
N ARG A 3 32.15 -6.79 53.39
CA ARG A 3 30.91 -6.76 52.57
C ARG A 3 29.53 -6.67 53.27
N ALA A 4 28.57 -6.00 52.63
CA ALA A 4 27.32 -6.58 52.04
C ALA A 4 26.35 -5.45 51.55
N SER A 5 26.07 -5.38 50.25
CA SER A 5 24.79 -5.77 49.61
C SER A 5 23.53 -5.00 50.05
N ARG A 6 22.91 -4.27 49.10
CA ARG A 6 21.45 -4.21 48.93
C ARG A 6 21.07 -3.74 47.53
N ARG A 7 19.91 -4.24 47.11
CA ARG A 7 19.50 -4.53 45.73
C ARG A 7 18.69 -3.37 45.10
N ARG A 8 18.70 -3.41 43.77
CA ARG A 8 17.89 -2.67 42.78
C ARG A 8 16.43 -2.42 43.20
N ALA A 9 15.98 -1.16 43.09
CA ALA A 9 14.60 -0.81 42.74
C ALA A 9 14.60 -0.51 41.23
N GLY A 10 13.70 -0.96 40.37
CA GLY A 10 12.30 -1.29 40.55
C GLY A 10 11.53 -0.55 39.46
N ALA A 11 11.72 -0.96 38.20
CA ALA A 11 11.03 -0.39 37.04
C ALA A 11 9.80 -1.25 36.72
N ILE A 12 8.60 -0.66 36.73
CA ILE A 12 7.40 -1.28 36.13
C ILE A 12 6.69 -0.22 35.29
N ARG A 13 6.77 -0.39 33.97
CA ARG A 13 6.10 0.42 32.95
C ARG A 13 4.60 0.17 32.98
N ALA A 14 3.82 1.24 32.87
CA ALA A 14 2.38 1.22 32.69
C ALA A 14 1.99 0.41 31.43
N ARG A 15 1.20 -0.64 31.63
CA ARG A 15 0.55 -1.43 30.57
C ARG A 15 -0.70 -0.67 30.14
N LYS A 16 -0.63 0.11 29.06
CA LYS A 16 -1.81 0.68 28.41
C LYS A 16 -2.47 -0.43 27.58
N GLN A 17 -3.56 -0.99 28.09
CA GLN A 17 -4.38 -1.94 27.34
C GLN A 17 -4.94 -1.23 26.09
N LEU A 18 -4.55 -1.69 24.91
CA LEU A 18 -5.13 -1.27 23.64
C LEU A 18 -6.13 -2.35 23.23
N GLY A 19 -7.42 -1.98 23.22
CA GLY A 19 -8.53 -2.85 22.79
C GLY A 19 -8.46 -3.23 21.31
N PRO A 20 -9.30 -4.18 20.86
CA PRO A 20 -9.22 -4.77 19.53
C PRO A 20 -9.59 -3.74 18.46
N ARG A 21 -8.58 -3.20 17.77
CA ARG A 21 -8.75 -2.30 16.63
C ARG A 21 -9.26 -3.10 15.43
N ARG A 22 -10.47 -2.77 14.99
CA ARG A 22 -11.07 -3.32 13.77
C ARG A 22 -10.16 -2.99 12.59
N ARG A 23 -9.69 -4.04 11.92
CA ARG A 23 -8.67 -4.03 10.86
C ARG A 23 -9.30 -3.55 9.56
N VAL A 24 -8.97 -2.34 9.12
CA VAL A 24 -9.26 -1.86 7.76
C VAL A 24 -8.22 -2.42 6.77
N GLU A 25 -8.66 -2.63 5.54
CA GLU A 25 -8.09 -3.51 4.53
C GLU A 25 -6.72 -3.11 3.94
N ARG A 26 -6.08 -4.12 3.35
CA ARG A 26 -4.70 -4.18 2.85
C ARG A 26 -4.67 -3.84 1.35
N LEU A 27 -3.94 -2.79 0.98
CA LEU A 27 -4.02 -2.22 -0.37
C LEU A 27 -2.72 -2.27 -1.18
N PHE A 28 -1.54 -2.57 -0.59
CA PHE A 28 -0.29 -2.42 -1.36
C PHE A 28 0.85 -3.40 -0.99
N ARG A 29 1.57 -3.89 -2.02
CA ARG A 29 2.74 -4.77 -1.91
C ARG A 29 3.96 -3.95 -1.48
N SER A 30 4.81 -4.45 -0.59
CA SER A 30 6.12 -3.83 -0.44
C SER A 30 7.26 -4.75 -0.10
N GLU A 31 8.42 -4.40 -0.65
CA GLU A 31 9.71 -5.04 -0.44
C GLU A 31 10.37 -4.68 0.90
N ARG A 32 9.76 -3.77 1.69
CA ARG A 32 10.24 -3.44 3.05
C ARG A 32 9.42 -4.21 4.09
N PRO A 33 10.04 -5.07 4.91
CA PRO A 33 9.31 -5.77 5.96
C PRO A 33 8.73 -4.74 6.94
N CYS A 34 7.41 -4.69 7.06
CA CYS A 34 6.76 -3.88 8.08
C CYS A 34 7.05 -4.54 9.44
N ALA A 35 7.91 -3.93 10.25
CA ALA A 35 8.46 -4.50 11.49
C ALA A 35 7.43 -4.72 12.63
N LEU A 36 6.13 -4.59 12.37
CA LEU A 36 5.07 -4.61 13.39
C LEU A 36 3.96 -5.63 13.16
N TRP A 37 4.06 -6.49 12.16
CA TRP A 37 3.09 -7.56 11.95
C TRP A 37 3.84 -8.86 11.65
N GLY A 38 3.78 -9.81 12.57
CA GLY A 38 4.43 -11.11 12.41
C GLY A 38 4.03 -11.75 11.07
N GLN A 39 5.03 -12.04 10.23
CA GLN A 39 5.00 -12.92 9.05
C GLN A 39 3.62 -13.13 8.36
N HIS A 40 2.89 -12.07 8.01
CA HIS A 40 1.65 -12.21 7.24
C HIS A 40 1.99 -12.14 5.74
N HIS A 41 2.35 -13.29 5.18
CA HIS A 41 2.40 -13.46 3.74
C HIS A 41 0.98 -13.64 3.20
N LEU A 42 0.61 -12.88 2.19
CA LEU A 42 -0.67 -13.05 1.50
C LEU A 42 -0.42 -13.70 0.14
N HIS A 43 -1.43 -14.43 -0.32
CA HIS A 43 -1.49 -14.98 -1.66
C HIS A 43 -1.62 -13.84 -2.67
N ASP A 44 -0.63 -13.74 -3.56
CA ASP A 44 -0.50 -12.72 -4.60
C ASP A 44 -0.63 -13.40 -5.97
N PRO A 45 -1.71 -13.15 -6.73
CA PRO A 45 -1.86 -13.68 -8.08
C PRO A 45 -0.98 -12.89 -9.06
N GLU A 46 0.08 -13.52 -9.56
CA GLU A 46 0.97 -12.95 -10.59
C GLU A 46 0.81 -13.67 -11.92
N VAL A 47 0.98 -12.95 -13.03
CA VAL A 47 1.03 -13.54 -14.37
C VAL A 47 2.48 -13.57 -14.85
N ILE A 48 3.10 -14.75 -14.84
CA ILE A 48 4.47 -14.95 -15.34
C ILE A 48 4.43 -15.75 -16.63
N LYS A 49 4.94 -15.19 -17.73
CA LYS A 49 4.96 -15.83 -19.06
C LYS A 49 3.57 -16.34 -19.50
N GLY A 50 2.52 -15.57 -19.21
CA GLY A 50 1.14 -15.90 -19.56
C GLY A 50 0.45 -16.93 -18.64
N LYS A 51 1.13 -17.43 -17.60
CA LYS A 51 0.54 -18.33 -16.60
C LYS A 51 0.23 -17.56 -15.32
N ALA A 52 -1.02 -17.65 -14.87
CA ALA A 52 -1.40 -17.16 -13.55
C ALA A 52 -0.84 -18.11 -12.48
N ILE A 53 0.00 -17.59 -11.60
CA ILE A 53 0.57 -18.30 -10.45
C ILE A 53 0.20 -17.54 -9.18
N THR A 54 0.19 -18.23 -8.04
CA THR A 54 -0.04 -17.60 -6.74
C THR A 54 1.21 -17.75 -5.89
N ILE A 55 1.79 -16.62 -5.49
CA ILE A 55 2.98 -16.59 -4.64
C ILE A 55 2.67 -15.95 -3.29
N GLN A 56 3.45 -16.29 -2.27
CA GLN A 56 3.36 -15.67 -0.96
C GLN A 56 4.25 -14.44 -0.91
N ALA A 57 3.65 -13.25 -0.75
CA ALA A 57 4.38 -11.99 -0.70
C ALA A 57 4.03 -11.18 0.56
N PRO A 58 4.96 -10.34 1.07
CA PRO A 58 4.66 -9.39 2.13
C PRO A 58 3.87 -8.18 1.60
N PHE A 59 2.87 -7.76 2.37
CA PHE A 59 2.04 -6.58 2.06
C PHE A 59 2.10 -5.56 3.20
N ARG A 60 2.01 -4.27 2.86
CA ARG A 60 1.89 -3.20 3.85
C ARG A 60 0.50 -3.22 4.47
N ALA A 61 0.45 -2.93 5.76
CA ALA A 61 -0.78 -2.76 6.52
C ALA A 61 -0.83 -1.33 7.07
N TYR A 62 -1.99 -0.70 6.96
CA TYR A 62 -2.20 0.70 7.33
C TYR A 62 -3.27 0.83 8.41
N GLY A 63 -3.22 1.92 9.18
CA GLY A 63 -4.19 2.21 10.23
C GLY A 63 -5.49 2.82 9.70
N SER A 64 -5.43 3.47 8.53
CA SER A 64 -6.55 4.15 7.88
C SER A 64 -6.43 4.09 6.36
N TYR A 65 -7.53 4.40 5.66
CA TYR A 65 -7.52 4.56 4.20
C TYR A 65 -6.66 5.75 3.75
N GLN A 66 -6.61 6.81 4.55
CA GLN A 66 -5.79 7.99 4.27
C GLN A 66 -4.30 7.63 4.27
N ASP A 67 -3.83 6.90 5.29
CA ASP A 67 -2.42 6.45 5.36
C ASP A 67 -2.04 5.59 4.15
N ALA A 68 -2.97 4.74 3.69
CA ALA A 68 -2.76 3.90 2.50
C ALA A 68 -2.69 4.74 1.22
N ALA A 69 -3.57 5.74 1.07
CA ALA A 69 -3.59 6.63 -0.09
C ALA A 69 -2.33 7.53 -0.15
N ASP A 70 -1.88 8.06 1.00
CA ASP A 70 -0.71 8.92 1.09
C ASP A 70 0.59 8.15 0.79
N ASP A 71 0.74 6.92 1.30
CA ASP A 71 1.88 6.06 0.98
C ASP A 71 1.86 5.63 -0.49
N TYR A 72 0.68 5.36 -1.05
CA TYR A 72 0.53 5.04 -2.47
C TYR A 72 0.93 6.21 -3.37
N ALA A 73 0.44 7.41 -3.08
CA ALA A 73 0.82 8.64 -3.78
C ALA A 73 2.33 8.88 -3.68
N SER A 74 2.90 8.77 -2.48
CA SER A 74 4.34 8.93 -2.23
C SER A 74 5.16 7.91 -3.02
N MET A 75 4.72 6.65 -3.09
CA MET A 75 5.42 5.62 -3.85
C MET A 75 5.42 5.93 -5.36
N LEU A 76 4.28 6.35 -5.92
CA LEU A 76 4.20 6.71 -7.33
C LEU A 76 5.04 7.95 -7.66
N SER A 77 4.98 8.99 -6.83
CA SER A 77 5.70 10.25 -7.06
C SER A 77 7.21 10.13 -6.89
N ASN A 78 7.68 9.31 -5.94
CA ASN A 78 9.12 9.15 -5.67
C ASN A 78 9.80 8.15 -6.61
N ASN A 79 9.05 7.27 -7.29
CA ASN A 79 9.63 6.29 -8.19
C ASN A 79 9.72 6.84 -9.63
N PRO A 80 10.93 7.03 -10.19
CA PRO A 80 11.10 7.61 -11.53
C PRO A 80 10.38 6.80 -12.62
N ARG A 81 10.14 5.50 -12.40
CA ARG A 81 9.39 4.61 -13.27
C ARG A 81 7.98 5.12 -13.61
N PHE A 82 7.34 5.84 -12.70
CA PHE A 82 5.96 6.31 -12.88
C PHE A 82 5.86 7.79 -13.26
N ARG A 83 6.98 8.48 -13.46
CA ARG A 83 7.00 9.92 -13.76
C ARG A 83 6.17 10.29 -14.99
N THR A 84 6.16 9.43 -16.01
CA THR A 84 5.37 9.62 -17.24
C THR A 84 3.86 9.52 -17.01
N CYS A 85 3.41 8.87 -15.94
CA CYS A 85 1.99 8.76 -15.61
C CYS A 85 1.41 10.14 -15.23
N PHE A 86 2.18 10.98 -14.54
CA PHE A 86 1.76 12.32 -14.10
C PHE A 86 1.64 13.35 -15.22
N LEU A 87 1.98 13.00 -16.47
CA LEU A 87 1.70 13.82 -17.65
C LEU A 87 0.22 13.78 -18.05
N HIS A 88 -0.53 12.81 -17.54
CA HIS A 88 -1.94 12.60 -17.85
C HIS A 88 -2.82 13.02 -16.69
N THR A 89 -3.76 13.92 -16.94
CA THR A 89 -4.78 14.36 -15.96
C THR A 89 -6.05 13.51 -16.00
N SER A 90 -6.28 12.78 -17.09
CA SER A 90 -7.39 11.83 -17.17
C SER A 90 -7.01 10.50 -16.52
N SER A 91 -7.86 10.02 -15.62
CA SER A 91 -7.77 8.71 -14.97
C SER A 91 -7.61 7.56 -15.97
N SER A 92 -8.31 7.63 -17.11
CA SER A 92 -8.25 6.59 -18.15
C SER A 92 -6.87 6.53 -18.82
N GLN A 93 -6.27 7.69 -19.08
CA GLN A 93 -4.92 7.76 -19.66
C GLN A 93 -3.85 7.42 -18.62
N PHE A 94 -4.05 7.85 -17.37
CA PHE A 94 -3.19 7.50 -16.24
C PHE A 94 -3.13 5.98 -16.04
N ALA A 95 -4.27 5.29 -16.08
CA ALA A 95 -4.36 3.84 -15.95
C ALA A 95 -3.55 3.09 -17.04
N VAL A 96 -3.60 3.59 -18.29
CA VAL A 96 -2.81 3.04 -19.40
C VAL A 96 -1.32 3.26 -19.18
N ALA A 97 -0.93 4.47 -18.78
CA ALA A 97 0.47 4.78 -18.49
C ALA A 97 0.99 3.94 -17.31
N LEU A 98 0.19 3.74 -16.28
CA LEU A 98 0.54 2.94 -15.10
C LEU A 98 0.79 1.47 -15.48
N ALA A 99 -0.09 0.90 -16.32
CA ALA A 99 0.07 -0.45 -16.84
C ALA A 99 1.32 -0.59 -17.72
N ARG A 100 1.57 0.37 -18.63
CA ARG A 100 2.75 0.38 -19.51
C ARG A 100 4.06 0.47 -18.74
N ASN A 101 4.06 1.23 -17.65
CA ASN A 101 5.19 1.29 -16.74
C ASN A 101 5.27 0.05 -15.84
N GLY A 102 4.43 -0.97 -16.02
CA GLY A 102 4.52 -2.30 -15.37
C GLY A 102 4.20 -2.30 -13.88
N TYR A 103 3.22 -1.49 -13.47
CA TYR A 103 2.63 -1.56 -12.13
C TYR A 103 1.98 -2.92 -11.83
N ALA A 104 1.39 -3.56 -12.85
CA ALA A 104 0.77 -4.87 -12.76
C ALA A 104 1.36 -5.82 -13.82
N THR A 105 1.39 -7.12 -13.51
CA THR A 105 1.83 -8.18 -14.44
C THR A 105 0.71 -8.63 -15.38
N ASP A 106 -0.54 -8.28 -15.08
CA ASP A 106 -1.70 -8.64 -15.88
C ASP A 106 -1.75 -7.86 -17.20
N PRO A 107 -1.77 -8.54 -18.37
CA PRO A 107 -1.79 -7.88 -19.68
C PRO A 107 -3.06 -7.02 -19.91
N ILE A 108 -4.18 -7.33 -19.23
CA ILE A 108 -5.44 -6.59 -19.38
C ILE A 108 -5.73 -5.65 -18.19
N TYR A 109 -4.71 -5.33 -17.39
CA TYR A 109 -4.85 -4.47 -16.20
C TYR A 109 -5.48 -3.11 -16.52
N ALA A 110 -4.98 -2.41 -17.55
CA ALA A 110 -5.52 -1.10 -17.94
C ALA A 110 -7.01 -1.18 -18.33
N HIS A 111 -7.41 -2.24 -19.03
CA HIS A 111 -8.81 -2.45 -19.42
C HIS A 111 -9.71 -2.66 -18.21
N LYS A 112 -9.28 -3.48 -17.24
CA LYS A 112 -10.02 -3.71 -15.99
C LYS A 112 -10.19 -2.41 -15.21
N LEU A 113 -9.11 -1.65 -15.03
CA LEU A 113 -9.14 -0.39 -14.28
C LEU A 113 -10.04 0.65 -14.97
N ASN A 114 -9.94 0.79 -16.29
CA ASN A 114 -10.81 1.68 -17.07
C ASN A 114 -12.28 1.24 -17.06
N SER A 115 -12.55 -0.06 -16.93
CA SER A 115 -13.92 -0.56 -16.74
C SER A 115 -14.50 -0.09 -15.41
N ILE A 116 -13.73 -0.14 -14.32
CA ILE A 116 -14.15 0.32 -13.00
C ILE A 116 -14.38 1.84 -13.00
N ILE A 117 -13.45 2.61 -13.58
CA ILE A 117 -13.56 4.08 -13.70
C ILE A 117 -14.88 4.46 -14.36
N ARG A 118 -15.20 3.83 -15.49
CA ARG A 118 -16.44 4.10 -16.24
C ARG A 118 -17.69 3.61 -15.51
N ALA A 119 -17.65 2.42 -14.93
CA ALA A 119 -18.79 1.85 -14.20
C ALA A 119 -19.22 2.73 -13.02
N HIS A 120 -18.26 3.35 -12.33
CA HIS A 120 -18.51 4.19 -11.17
C HIS A 120 -18.52 5.69 -11.47
N LYS A 121 -18.41 6.08 -12.75
CA LYS A 121 -18.36 7.49 -13.18
C LYS A 121 -17.33 8.30 -12.39
N LEU A 122 -16.13 7.73 -12.23
CA LEU A 122 -15.02 8.35 -11.50
C LEU A 122 -14.29 9.40 -12.33
N ASP A 123 -14.53 9.41 -13.64
CA ASP A 123 -14.11 10.45 -14.58
C ASP A 123 -14.56 11.85 -14.16
N LYS A 124 -15.63 11.98 -13.37
CA LYS A 124 -16.04 13.28 -12.79
C LYS A 124 -14.99 13.95 -11.90
N TYR A 125 -14.00 13.18 -11.42
CA TYR A 125 -12.87 13.69 -10.64
C TYR A 125 -11.65 14.03 -11.50
N ASP A 126 -11.67 13.67 -12.79
CA ASP A 126 -10.66 14.09 -13.75
C ASP A 126 -10.84 15.60 -13.98
N ALA A 127 -9.93 16.39 -13.42
CA ALA A 127 -9.91 17.86 -13.53
C ALA A 127 -11.26 18.56 -13.26
N LYS A 128 -11.73 18.48 -12.01
CA LYS A 128 -12.45 19.59 -11.35
C LYS A 128 -11.75 19.97 -10.03
N GLY A 129 -11.14 21.16 -10.03
CA GLY A 129 -10.51 21.87 -8.90
C GLY A 129 -9.03 22.11 -9.16
N ASN A 130 -8.55 23.28 -9.59
CA ASN A 130 -8.84 24.64 -9.06
C ASN A 130 -10.01 25.37 -9.74
N GLY A 131 -10.94 25.88 -8.93
CA GLY A 131 -12.05 26.70 -9.39
C GLY A 131 -13.16 26.93 -8.34
N GLN A 132 -12.78 27.09 -7.06
CA GLN A 132 -13.53 27.80 -6.01
C GLN A 132 -12.60 28.05 -4.82
#